data_AF-K1ZVQ4-F1
#
_entry.id   AF-K1ZVQ4-F1
#
_cell.length_a   1.000
_cell.length_b   1.000
_cell.length_c   1.000
_cell.angle_alpha   90.00
_cell.angle_beta   90.00
_cell.angle_gamma   90.00
#
_symmetry.space_group_name_H-M   'P 1'
#
loop_
_entity.id
_entity.type
_entity.pdbx_description
1 polymer ?
#
loop_
_entity_poly.entity_id
_entity_poly.type
_entity_poly.pdbx_seq_one_letter_code
_entity_poly.pdbx_strand_id
1 'polypeptide(L)' 'MLTIQELKKLEGKELQKEWERATSQLLKAELNLRTNQDKKSHVARDLRRYRAQIKTVQNNLQQPTI' A
#
# COMPACT_ATOMS: atom_id res chain seq x y z
N MET A 1 -1.68 5.37 6.91
CA MET A 1 -1.69 5.19 5.44
C MET A 1 -1.91 6.55 4.85
N LEU A 2 -1.17 6.90 3.80
CA LEU A 2 -1.37 8.17 3.10
C LEU A 2 -2.68 8.13 2.30
N THR A 3 -3.26 9.29 2.10
CA THR A 3 -4.40 9.48 1.19
C THR A 3 -3.93 9.48 -0.26
N ILE A 4 -4.86 9.30 -1.20
CA ILE A 4 -4.55 9.37 -2.65
C ILE A 4 -3.91 10.72 -3.02
N GLN A 5 -4.36 11.82 -2.40
CA GLN A 5 -3.81 13.15 -2.68
C GLN A 5 -2.36 13.29 -2.20
N GLU A 6 -2.02 12.68 -1.06
CA GLU A 6 -0.64 12.66 -0.56
C GLU A 6 0.24 11.74 -1.41
N LEU A 7 -0.26 10.57 -1.82
CA LEU A 7 0.47 9.65 -2.70
C LEU A 7 0.84 10.28 -4.04
N LYS A 8 -0.04 11.13 -4.60
CA LYS A 8 0.22 11.85 -5.86
C LYS A 8 1.33 12.91 -5.74
N LYS A 9 1.64 13.37 -4.52
CA LYS A 9 2.70 14.37 -4.27
C LYS A 9 4.08 13.75 -4.10
N LEU A 10 4.14 12.43 -3.88
CA LEU A 10 5.39 11.70 -3.69
C LEU A 10 6.13 11.50 -5.02
N GLU A 11 7.46 11.53 -4.96
CA GLU A 11 8.30 11.17 -6.10
C GLU A 11 8.35 9.64 -6.29
N GLY A 12 8.76 9.18 -7.48
CA GLY A 12 8.78 7.76 -7.83
C GLY A 12 9.55 6.87 -6.82
N LYS A 13 10.67 7.37 -6.27
CA LYS A 13 11.45 6.66 -5.24
C LYS A 13 10.71 6.59 -3.90
N GLU A 14 9.95 7.62 -3.54
CA GLU A 14 9.18 7.66 -2.29
C GLU A 14 7.93 6.78 -2.38
N LEU A 15 7.24 6.80 -3.53
CA LEU A 15 6.15 5.87 -3.85
C LEU A 15 6.61 4.41 -3.74
N GLN A 16 7.81 4.10 -4.25
CA GLN A 16 8.39 2.76 -4.14
C GLN A 16 8.67 2.37 -2.68
N LYS A 17 9.27 3.28 -1.89
CA LYS A 17 9.47 3.04 -0.44
C LYS A 17 8.16 2.79 0.28
N GLU A 18 7.13 3.56 -0.04
CA GLU A 18 5.81 3.41 0.58
C GLU A 18 5.12 2.09 0.16
N TRP A 19 5.31 1.67 -1.09
CA TRP A 19 4.87 0.35 -1.56
C TRP A 19 5.54 -0.79 -0.79
N GLU A 20 6.85 -0.74 -0.60
CA GLU A 20 7.62 -1.75 0.15
C GLU A 20 7.20 -1.78 1.63
N ARG A 21 6.97 -0.61 2.22
CA ARG A 21 6.45 -0.48 3.59
C ARG A 21 5.08 -1.13 3.73
N ALA A 22 4.14 -0.78 2.85
CA ALA A 22 2.79 -1.35 2.85
C ALA A 22 2.81 -2.87 2.62
N THR A 23 3.72 -3.35 1.78
CA THR A 23 3.92 -4.79 1.51
C THR A 23 4.43 -5.53 2.75
N SER A 24 5.45 -5.00 3.42
CA SER A 24 6.00 -5.57 4.65
C SER A 24 4.98 -5.62 5.78
N GLN A 25 4.20 -4.53 5.94
CA GLN A 25 3.12 -4.47 6.92
C GLN A 25 2.01 -5.47 6.61
N LEU A 26 1.65 -5.64 5.32
CA LEU A 26 0.63 -6.61 4.92
C LEU A 26 1.08 -8.03 5.24
N LEU A 27 2.33 -8.37 4.91
CA LEU A 27 2.88 -9.69 5.20
C LEU A 27 2.84 -9.99 6.70
N LYS A 28 3.23 -9.02 7.54
CA LYS A 28 3.13 -9.15 9.00
C LYS A 28 1.68 -9.33 9.47
N ALA A 29 0.74 -8.55 8.94
CA ALA A 29 -0.66 -8.67 9.29
C ALA A 29 -1.25 -10.04 8.89
N GLU A 30 -0.91 -10.54 7.71
CA GLU A 30 -1.34 -11.86 7.23
C GLU A 30 -0.71 -13.00 8.03
N LEU A 31 0.57 -12.89 8.40
CA LEU A 31 1.22 -13.85 9.30
C LEU A 31 0.55 -13.90 10.67
N ASN A 32 0.30 -12.74 11.28
CA ASN A 32 -0.37 -12.67 12.59
C ASN A 32 -1.78 -13.29 12.56
N LEU A 33 -2.51 -13.12 11.46
CA LEU A 33 -3.82 -13.76 11.27
C LEU A 33 -3.69 -15.27 11.12
N ARG A 34 -2.71 -15.75 10.36
CA ARG A 34 -2.45 -17.19 10.15
C ARG A 34 -2.01 -17.89 11.44
N THR A 35 -1.21 -17.23 12.27
CA THR A 35 -0.73 -17.76 13.55
C THR A 35 -1.70 -17.51 14.71
N ASN A 36 -2.89 -16.93 14.44
CA ASN A 36 -3.86 -16.51 15.45
C ASN A 36 -3.28 -15.56 16.54
N GLN A 37 -2.16 -14.90 16.27
CA GLN A 37 -1.56 -13.92 17.18
C GLN A 37 -2.38 -12.63 17.25
N ASP A 38 -3.04 -12.25 16.15
CA ASP A 38 -3.95 -11.10 16.10
C ASP A 38 -5.13 -11.40 15.16
N LYS A 39 -6.35 -11.05 15.55
CA LYS A 39 -7.60 -11.26 14.79
C LYS A 39 -8.01 -10.05 13.95
N LYS A 40 -7.18 -9.01 13.85
CA LYS A 40 -7.45 -7.77 13.10
C LYS A 40 -7.39 -7.97 11.58
N SER A 41 -8.35 -8.72 11.03
CA SER A 41 -8.47 -8.98 9.58
C SER A 41 -8.70 -7.70 8.77
N HIS A 42 -9.32 -6.67 9.37
CA HIS A 42 -9.51 -5.37 8.75
C HIS A 42 -8.18 -4.68 8.41
N VAL A 43 -7.13 -4.84 9.23
CA VAL A 43 -5.82 -4.23 8.96
C VAL A 43 -5.21 -4.78 7.68
N ALA A 44 -5.26 -6.11 7.47
CA ALA A 44 -4.80 -6.72 6.23
C ALA A 44 -5.64 -6.28 5.02
N ARG A 45 -6.96 -6.14 5.19
CA ARG A 45 -7.86 -5.61 4.14
C ARG A 45 -7.48 -4.18 3.75
N ASP A 46 -7.26 -3.32 4.72
CA ASP A 46 -6.95 -1.90 4.48
C ASP A 46 -5.58 -1.75 3.84
N LEU A 47 -4.58 -2.55 4.25
CA LEU A 47 -3.25 -2.58 3.62
C LEU A 47 -3.31 -3.06 2.17
N ARG A 48 -4.15 -4.05 1.83
CA ARG A 48 -4.37 -4.46 0.44
C ARG A 48 -4.96 -3.33 -0.40
N ARG A 49 -5.97 -2.63 0.13
CA ARG A 49 -6.56 -1.46 -0.54
C ARG A 49 -5.52 -0.35 -0.73
N TYR A 50 -4.72 -0.07 0.29
CA TYR A 50 -3.68 0.95 0.23
C TYR A 50 -2.61 0.64 -0.82
N ARG A 51 -2.14 -0.61 -0.90
CA ARG A 51 -1.25 -1.04 -1.99
C ARG A 51 -1.89 -0.79 -3.35
N ALA A 52 -3.15 -1.17 -3.55
CA ALA A 52 -3.84 -0.91 -4.83
C ALA A 52 -3.84 0.58 -5.20
N GLN A 53 -4.06 1.47 -4.23
CA GLN A 53 -4.00 2.93 -4.44
C GLN A 53 -2.61 3.39 -4.88
N ILE A 54 -1.54 2.92 -4.20
CA ILE A 54 -0.16 3.23 -4.57
C ILE A 54 0.12 2.80 -6.02
N LYS A 55 -0.29 1.57 -6.39
CA LYS A 55 -0.08 1.04 -7.74
C LYS A 55 -0.84 1.84 -8.80
N THR A 56 -2.07 2.25 -8.50
CA THR A 56 -2.84 3.14 -9.39
C THR A 56 -2.12 4.47 -9.61
N VAL A 57 -1.56 5.07 -8.55
CA VAL A 57 -0.79 6.33 -8.67
C VAL A 57 0.48 6.11 -9.50
N GLN A 58 1.22 5.01 -9.28
CA GLN A 58 2.39 4.67 -10.08
C GLN A 58 2.04 4.53 -11.58
N ASN A 59 0.95 3.82 -11.89
CA ASN A 59 0.51 3.65 -13.29
C ASN A 59 0.12 4.98 -13.93
N ASN A 60 -0.59 5.86 -13.21
CA ASN A 60 -0.98 7.17 -13.70
C ASN A 60 0.22 8.11 -13.94
N LEU A 61 1.31 7.94 -13.19
CA LEU A 61 2.56 8.69 -13.42
C LEU A 61 3.32 8.18 -14.66
N GLN A 62 3.19 6.89 -14.99
CA GLN A 62 3.85 6.27 -16.14
C GLN A 62 3.08 6.45 -17.46
N GLN A 63 1.78 6.69 -17.41
CA GLN A 63 0.95 7.04 -18.56
C GLN A 63 0.62 8.52 -18.52
N PRO A 64 1.48 9.41 -19.05
CA PRO A 64 1.07 10.78 -19.29
C PRO A 64 -0.11 10.72 -20.28
N THR A 65 -1.28 11.18 -19.81
CA THR A 65 -2.48 11.35 -20.62
C THR A 65 -2.11 12.05 -21.93
N ILE A 66 -2.44 11.41 -23.06
CA ILE A 66 -2.33 11.96 -24.42
C ILE A 66 -3.29 13.14 -24.56
#